data_AF-A0A1I8CV54-F1
#
_entry.id   AF-A0A1I8CV54-F1
#
_cell.length_a   1.000
_cell.length_b   1.000
_cell.length_c   1.000
_cell.angle_alpha   90.00
_cell.angle_beta   90.00
_cell.angle_gamma   90.00
#
_symmetry.space_group_name_H-M   'P 1'
#
loop_
_entity.id
_entity.type
_entity.pdbx_description
1 polymer ?
#
loop_
_entity_poly.entity_id
_entity_poly.type
_entity_poly.pdbx_seq_one_letter_code
_entity_poly.pdbx_strand_id
1 'polypeptide(L)'
;MVIRKNSDALKPIKIEDTINYGDFAFSDSDGEDSAVDIEQEQKELQRIICPLLKQYTNRQKRCLTKSTYKNSYAAELGTDGVHINNQMGARKWKRVQNAQFFMSLTSPDDICYDLSDMVPTITTAFSQLFVDPKKMEQWNNFMAKDEVEQNKIIAKLRARKQNTGIPFGELEIGEDFVIYSNVEPTLDTSDLADVDPKLSNSFRNPAFKGSACFDRINGKLKKALSKSKIPIDFIDSTDNKIRHVFEDDKNAVWIENIQSSQYRLYVHAIAQYNSLQCNTIEENDNKLVEIRNTKPFYIPPYTTLGSFIINRNKRDVCQSRS
;
A
#
# COMPACT_ATOMS: atom_id res chain seq x y z
N MET A 1 36.19 -14.43 36.49
CA MET A 1 36.71 -14.36 35.12
C MET A 1 35.88 -13.31 34.38
N VAL A 2 36.39 -12.07 34.34
CA VAL A 2 35.69 -10.90 33.78
C VAL A 2 36.56 -10.41 32.63
N ILE A 3 36.07 -10.58 31.41
CA ILE A 3 36.75 -10.13 30.19
C ILE A 3 36.52 -8.62 30.09
N ARG A 4 37.56 -7.84 30.41
CA ARG A 4 37.60 -6.39 30.16
C ARG A 4 37.94 -6.17 28.68
N LYS A 5 37.00 -5.60 27.91
CA LYS A 5 37.31 -5.05 26.59
C LYS A 5 38.10 -3.76 26.77
N ASN A 6 39.25 -3.69 26.11
CA ASN A 6 40.15 -2.55 26.11
C ASN A 6 39.43 -1.29 25.60
N SER A 7 39.61 -0.20 26.32
CA SER A 7 39.21 1.15 25.95
C SER A 7 40.20 1.68 24.91
N ASP A 8 39.86 1.60 23.63
CA ASP A 8 40.57 2.37 22.61
C ASP A 8 40.23 3.85 22.79
N ALA A 9 41.26 4.61 23.14
CA ALA A 9 41.19 6.04 23.39
C ALA A 9 40.73 6.80 22.13
N LEU A 10 39.67 7.57 22.28
CA LEU A 10 39.30 8.64 21.35
C LEU A 10 40.49 9.59 21.20
N LYS A 11 41.15 9.55 20.05
CA LYS A 11 42.11 10.59 19.67
C LYS A 11 41.32 11.79 19.16
N PRO A 12 41.58 13.02 19.64
CA PRO A 12 40.95 14.21 19.09
C PRO A 12 41.41 14.42 17.65
N ILE A 13 40.46 14.65 16.76
CA ILE A 13 40.71 15.05 15.37
C ILE A 13 41.28 16.48 15.42
N LYS A 14 42.52 16.65 14.98
CA LYS A 14 43.08 17.98 14.69
C LYS A 14 42.36 18.52 13.46
N ILE A 15 41.52 19.53 13.66
CA ILE A 15 40.99 20.36 12.59
C ILE A 15 42.08 21.40 12.30
N GLU A 16 43.07 21.01 11.50
CA GLU A 16 43.95 21.97 10.82
C GLU A 16 43.31 22.21 9.46
N ASP A 17 42.50 23.27 9.38
CA ASP A 17 42.19 24.08 8.20
C ASP A 17 41.06 25.04 8.58
N THR A 18 41.43 26.19 9.13
CA THR A 18 40.52 27.31 9.30
C THR A 18 40.23 27.90 7.93
N ILE A 19 39.16 27.43 7.29
CA ILE A 19 38.62 28.01 6.07
C ILE A 19 38.30 29.49 6.37
N ASN A 20 39.06 30.40 5.77
CA ASN A 20 38.94 31.82 5.99
C ASN A 20 37.87 32.39 5.04
N TYR A 21 37.10 33.37 5.50
CA TYR A 21 35.99 33.97 4.73
C TYR A 21 36.44 34.63 3.41
N GLY A 22 37.75 34.85 3.24
CA GLY A 22 38.37 35.32 2.00
C GLY A 22 38.35 34.32 0.85
N ASP A 23 38.21 33.02 1.11
CA ASP A 23 38.20 31.98 0.05
C ASP A 23 36.89 31.95 -0.75
N PHE A 24 35.85 32.65 -0.27
CA PHE A 24 34.56 32.80 -0.94
C PHE A 24 34.33 34.22 -1.47
N ALA A 25 35.33 35.10 -1.37
CA ALA A 25 35.25 36.43 -1.98
C ALA A 25 35.55 36.31 -3.47
N PHE A 26 34.49 36.32 -4.29
CA PHE A 26 34.61 36.50 -5.74
C PHE A 26 35.24 37.88 -5.98
N SER A 27 36.53 37.88 -6.30
CA SER A 27 37.21 39.07 -6.82
C SER A 27 36.66 39.33 -8.22
N ASP A 28 35.84 40.37 -8.32
CA ASP A 28 35.42 40.98 -9.58
C ASP A 28 36.66 41.73 -10.15
N SER A 29 37.59 40.98 -10.75
CA SER A 29 38.73 41.56 -11.46
C SER A 29 39.22 40.61 -12.55
N ASP A 30 38.76 40.95 -13.75
CA ASP A 30 39.42 40.86 -15.06
C ASP A 30 40.05 39.52 -15.49
N GLY A 31 39.28 38.80 -16.30
CA GLY A 31 39.76 37.77 -17.23
C GLY A 31 38.83 37.72 -18.43
N GLU A 32 39.11 38.53 -19.45
CA GLU A 32 38.31 38.80 -20.65
C GLU A 32 38.06 37.57 -21.58
N ASP A 33 38.46 36.36 -21.18
CA ASP A 33 38.47 35.19 -22.07
C ASP A 33 37.22 34.30 -21.97
N SER A 34 36.28 34.53 -21.04
CA SER A 34 35.10 33.65 -20.84
C SER A 34 33.79 34.16 -21.43
N ALA A 35 33.70 35.45 -21.79
CA ALA A 35 32.48 36.03 -22.36
C ALA A 35 32.31 35.68 -23.85
N VAL A 36 33.43 35.45 -24.55
CA VAL A 36 33.47 35.13 -25.97
C VAL A 36 32.85 33.76 -26.24
N ASP A 37 33.15 32.76 -25.41
CA ASP A 37 32.65 31.39 -25.57
C ASP A 37 31.14 31.26 -25.32
N ILE A 38 30.59 31.97 -24.31
CA ILE A 38 29.15 31.95 -24.02
C ILE A 38 28.36 32.67 -25.12
N GLU A 39 28.87 33.80 -25.64
CA GLU A 39 28.22 34.49 -26.76
C GLU A 39 28.32 33.70 -28.08
N GLN A 40 29.41 32.95 -28.30
CA GLN A 40 29.56 32.08 -29.46
C GLN A 40 28.62 30.87 -29.40
N GLU A 41 28.51 30.19 -28.26
CA GLU A 41 27.52 29.12 -28.07
C GLU A 41 26.09 29.63 -28.24
N GLN A 42 25.77 30.82 -27.71
CA GLN A 42 24.46 31.43 -27.91
C GLN A 42 24.19 31.82 -29.36
N LYS A 43 25.19 32.31 -30.11
CA LYS A 43 25.06 32.61 -31.55
C LYS A 43 24.94 31.35 -32.40
N GLU A 44 25.65 30.27 -32.07
CA GLU A 44 25.53 28.98 -32.75
C GLU A 44 24.16 28.34 -32.50
N LEU A 45 23.67 28.36 -31.26
CA LEU A 45 22.32 27.90 -30.93
C LEU A 45 21.25 28.76 -31.60
N GLN A 46 21.42 30.08 -31.68
CA GLN A 46 20.50 30.95 -32.43
C GLN A 46 20.54 30.67 -33.94
N ARG A 47 21.70 30.35 -34.54
CA ARG A 47 21.80 29.95 -35.96
C ARG A 47 21.11 28.61 -36.25
N ILE A 48 21.15 27.67 -35.30
CA ILE A 48 20.48 26.37 -35.41
C ILE A 48 18.96 26.52 -35.21
N ILE A 49 18.52 27.42 -34.31
CA ILE A 49 17.11 27.58 -33.93
C ILE A 49 16.33 28.55 -34.86
N CYS A 50 16.96 29.58 -35.43
CA CYS A 50 16.30 30.56 -36.32
C CYS A 50 15.58 29.93 -37.54
N PRO A 51 16.11 28.89 -38.21
CA PRO A 51 15.40 28.16 -39.26
C PRO A 51 14.23 27.32 -38.73
N LEU A 52 14.32 26.79 -37.50
CA LEU A 52 13.26 26.01 -36.83
C LEU A 52 12.10 26.90 -36.35
N LEU A 53 12.36 28.18 -36.10
CA LEU A 53 11.37 29.19 -35.72
C LEU A 53 10.77 29.97 -36.91
N LYS A 54 11.26 29.76 -38.14
CA LYS A 54 10.67 30.41 -39.33
C LYS A 54 9.22 29.95 -39.47
N GLN A 55 8.29 30.90 -39.42
CA GLN A 55 6.89 30.62 -39.65
C GLN A 55 6.71 30.04 -41.06
N TYR A 56 6.33 28.76 -41.13
CA TYR A 56 5.95 28.10 -42.36
C TYR A 56 4.96 28.95 -43.15
N THR A 57 5.16 29.01 -44.47
CA THR A 57 4.17 29.65 -45.35
C THR A 57 2.82 28.95 -45.20
N ASN A 58 1.71 29.66 -45.46
CA ASN A 58 0.36 29.08 -45.31
C ASN A 58 0.16 27.79 -46.12
N ARG A 59 0.97 27.57 -47.18
CA ARG A 59 1.00 26.32 -47.95
C ARG A 59 1.63 25.16 -47.18
N GLN A 60 2.72 25.41 -46.44
CA GLN A 60 3.39 24.41 -45.58
C GLN A 60 2.58 24.12 -44.30
N LYS A 61 1.89 25.13 -43.73
CA LYS A 61 1.00 24.95 -42.57
C LYS A 61 -0.14 23.94 -42.84
N ARG A 62 -0.67 23.88 -44.07
CA ARG A 62 -1.70 22.88 -44.45
C ARG A 62 -1.15 21.45 -44.58
N CYS A 63 0.16 21.28 -44.77
CA CYS A 63 0.80 19.97 -44.85
C CYS A 63 1.11 19.40 -43.45
N LEU A 64 1.49 20.26 -42.49
CA LEU A 64 1.82 19.87 -41.11
C LEU A 64 0.59 19.57 -40.24
N THR A 65 -0.56 20.17 -40.51
CA THR A 65 -1.78 19.99 -39.70
C THR A 65 -2.35 18.56 -39.70
N LYS A 66 -1.95 17.71 -40.65
CA LYS A 66 -2.29 16.27 -40.62
C LYS A 66 -1.38 15.44 -39.70
N SER A 67 -0.19 15.93 -39.38
CA SER A 67 0.77 15.22 -38.52
C SER A 67 0.72 15.65 -37.06
N THR A 68 0.23 16.86 -36.76
CA THR A 68 0.30 17.44 -35.41
C THR A 68 -0.75 16.94 -34.43
N TYR A 69 -1.83 16.30 -34.89
CA TYR A 69 -2.86 15.78 -33.97
C TYR A 69 -2.37 14.59 -33.12
N LYS A 70 -1.26 13.94 -33.51
CA LYS A 70 -0.65 12.86 -32.73
C LYS A 70 0.47 13.31 -31.79
N ASN A 71 0.99 14.53 -31.95
CA ASN A 71 2.14 15.01 -31.17
C ASN A 71 1.81 16.10 -30.14
N SER A 72 0.59 16.67 -30.10
CA SER A 72 0.27 17.68 -29.08
C SER A 72 0.19 17.06 -27.68
N TYR A 73 -0.25 15.81 -27.57
CA TYR A 73 -0.36 15.12 -26.28
C TYR A 73 1.01 14.80 -25.66
N ALA A 74 2.01 14.48 -26.49
CA ALA A 74 3.38 14.23 -26.04
C ALA A 74 4.11 15.52 -25.61
N ALA A 75 3.75 16.67 -26.18
CA ALA A 75 4.32 17.97 -25.79
C ALA A 75 3.77 18.52 -24.47
N GLU A 76 2.55 18.11 -24.07
CA GLU A 76 1.93 18.50 -22.79
C GLU A 76 2.52 17.76 -21.58
N LEU A 77 2.98 16.51 -21.78
CA LEU A 77 3.50 15.67 -20.69
C LEU A 77 4.87 16.12 -20.16
N GLY A 78 5.67 16.81 -20.99
CA GLY A 78 7.06 17.15 -20.63
C GLY A 78 7.29 18.56 -20.04
N THR A 79 6.27 19.43 -20.05
CA THR A 79 6.41 20.82 -19.60
C THR A 79 5.47 21.18 -18.45
N ASP A 80 4.74 20.21 -17.91
CA ASP A 80 3.79 20.40 -16.79
C ASP A 80 2.76 21.51 -17.11
N GLY A 81 2.32 21.59 -18.37
CA GLY A 81 1.41 22.63 -18.87
C GLY A 81 2.02 24.03 -19.01
N VAL A 82 3.35 24.19 -18.89
CA VAL A 82 4.02 25.50 -19.01
C VAL A 82 4.18 25.89 -20.48
N HIS A 83 3.45 26.91 -20.91
CA HIS A 83 3.69 27.56 -22.20
C HIS A 83 5.08 28.18 -22.24
N ILE A 84 5.94 27.62 -23.11
CA ILE A 84 7.31 28.07 -23.34
C ILE A 84 7.27 29.29 -24.27
N ASN A 85 7.89 30.40 -23.85
CA ASN A 85 8.09 31.57 -24.69
C ASN A 85 9.51 32.14 -24.48
N ASN A 86 9.98 32.94 -25.44
CA ASN A 86 11.36 33.46 -25.40
C ASN A 86 11.57 34.59 -24.38
N GLN A 87 10.52 35.03 -23.68
CA GLN A 87 10.56 36.09 -22.66
C GLN A 87 10.41 35.52 -21.23
N MET A 88 10.69 34.23 -21.05
CA MET A 88 10.64 33.62 -19.74
C MET A 88 11.81 34.12 -18.87
N GLY A 89 11.53 34.43 -17.61
CA GLY A 89 12.57 34.74 -16.64
C GLY A 89 13.42 33.52 -16.30
N ALA A 90 14.66 33.74 -15.84
CA ALA A 90 15.66 32.71 -15.60
C ALA A 90 15.17 31.52 -14.73
N ARG A 91 14.37 31.78 -13.69
CA ARG A 91 13.78 30.71 -12.85
C ARG A 91 12.77 29.84 -13.61
N LYS A 92 12.01 30.43 -14.52
CA LYS A 92 11.02 29.71 -15.33
C LYS A 92 11.74 28.86 -16.39
N TRP A 93 12.83 29.36 -16.96
CA TRP A 93 13.73 28.60 -17.83
C TRP A 93 14.38 27.40 -17.14
N LYS A 94 14.93 27.58 -15.93
CA LYS A 94 15.49 26.47 -15.15
C LYS A 94 14.46 25.36 -14.89
N ARG A 95 13.20 25.71 -14.62
CA ARG A 95 12.12 24.72 -14.46
C ARG A 95 11.86 23.92 -15.73
N VAL A 96 11.81 24.58 -16.88
CA VAL A 96 11.66 23.90 -18.18
C VAL A 96 12.84 22.97 -18.46
N GLN A 97 14.06 23.44 -18.21
CA GLN A 97 15.27 22.65 -18.41
C GLN A 97 15.28 21.40 -17.50
N ASN A 98 14.93 21.54 -16.22
CA ASN A 98 14.84 20.41 -15.30
C ASN A 98 13.77 19.40 -15.75
N ALA A 99 12.59 19.87 -16.17
CA ALA A 99 11.53 19.00 -16.67
C ALA A 99 11.96 18.24 -17.94
N GLN A 100 12.61 18.93 -18.87
CA GLN A 100 13.18 18.30 -20.07
C GLN A 100 14.25 17.24 -19.73
N PHE A 101 15.10 17.52 -18.75
CA PHE A 101 16.10 16.57 -18.27
C PHE A 101 15.44 15.30 -17.70
N PHE A 102 14.46 15.43 -16.79
CA PHE A 102 13.75 14.27 -16.26
C PHE A 102 13.01 13.48 -17.33
N MET A 103 12.45 14.14 -18.34
CA MET A 103 11.81 13.46 -19.46
C MET A 103 12.78 12.73 -20.37
N SER A 104 14.00 13.25 -20.52
CA SER A 104 15.06 12.53 -21.26
C SER A 104 15.55 11.27 -20.55
N LEU A 105 15.38 11.20 -19.22
CA LEU A 105 15.73 10.03 -18.41
C LEU A 105 14.63 8.96 -18.39
N THR A 106 13.43 9.27 -18.89
CA THR A 106 12.29 8.35 -18.89
C THR A 106 12.09 7.78 -20.29
N SER A 107 12.18 6.45 -20.45
CA SER A 107 11.89 5.84 -21.75
C SER A 107 10.37 5.87 -22.00
N PRO A 108 9.92 6.10 -23.25
CA PRO A 108 8.49 6.08 -23.56
C PRO A 108 7.84 4.71 -23.29
N ASP A 109 8.63 3.64 -23.29
CA ASP A 109 8.19 2.27 -23.04
C ASP A 109 8.05 1.96 -21.53
N ASP A 110 8.59 2.80 -20.65
CA ASP A 110 8.47 2.62 -19.19
C ASP A 110 7.16 3.22 -18.64
N ILE A 111 6.43 3.98 -19.46
CA ILE A 111 5.18 4.65 -19.06
C ILE A 111 4.01 3.69 -19.29
N CYS A 112 3.52 3.08 -18.21
CA CYS A 112 2.33 2.23 -18.25
C CYS A 112 1.04 3.10 -18.24
N TYR A 113 0.37 3.23 -19.38
CA TYR A 113 -0.85 4.04 -19.52
C TYR A 113 -2.13 3.32 -19.07
N ASP A 114 -2.07 2.02 -18.81
CA ASP A 114 -3.19 1.13 -18.50
C ASP A 114 -3.34 0.81 -17.00
N LEU A 115 -2.57 1.48 -16.14
CA LEU A 115 -2.51 1.25 -14.68
C LEU A 115 -2.03 -0.16 -14.29
N SER A 116 -1.47 -0.94 -15.23
CA SER A 116 -0.98 -2.30 -14.95
C SER A 116 0.16 -2.31 -13.92
N ASP A 117 0.89 -1.21 -13.78
CA ASP A 117 1.93 -0.96 -12.78
C ASP A 117 1.36 -0.74 -11.36
N MET A 118 0.14 -0.22 -11.24
CA MET A 118 -0.54 0.02 -9.96
C MET A 118 -1.34 -1.18 -9.46
N VAL A 119 -1.63 -2.15 -10.33
CA VAL A 119 -2.39 -3.35 -9.99
C VAL A 119 -1.42 -4.49 -9.66
N PRO A 120 -1.43 -5.05 -8.44
CA PRO A 120 -0.65 -6.23 -8.13
C PRO A 120 -1.02 -7.35 -9.12
N THR A 121 -0.01 -8.05 -9.66
CA THR A 121 -0.22 -9.20 -10.55
C THR A 121 -0.86 -10.35 -9.76
N ILE A 122 -2.18 -10.33 -9.63
CA ILE A 122 -2.95 -11.37 -8.95
C ILE A 122 -2.99 -12.62 -9.84
N THR A 123 -1.99 -13.47 -9.70
CA THR A 123 -2.00 -14.80 -10.33
C THR A 123 -3.00 -15.69 -9.60
N THR A 124 -4.22 -15.74 -10.11
CA THR A 124 -5.26 -16.65 -9.63
C THR A 124 -4.84 -18.12 -9.82
N ALA A 125 -5.41 -19.02 -9.02
CA ALA A 125 -5.18 -20.46 -9.18
C ALA A 125 -5.52 -20.96 -10.59
N PHE A 126 -6.57 -20.40 -11.20
CA PHE A 126 -6.96 -20.72 -12.58
C PHE A 126 -6.00 -20.15 -13.61
N SER A 127 -5.52 -18.91 -13.45
CA SER A 127 -4.52 -18.36 -14.37
C SER A 127 -3.23 -19.17 -14.34
N GLN A 128 -2.81 -19.66 -13.17
CA GLN A 128 -1.64 -20.54 -13.08
C GLN A 128 -1.91 -21.92 -13.70
N LEU A 129 -3.11 -22.47 -13.51
CA LEU A 129 -3.51 -23.74 -14.12
C LEU A 129 -3.55 -23.67 -15.65
N PHE A 130 -3.94 -22.53 -16.23
CA PHE A 130 -3.95 -22.32 -17.68
C PHE A 130 -2.56 -22.02 -18.26
N VAL A 131 -1.63 -21.49 -17.46
CA VAL A 131 -0.24 -21.26 -17.89
C VAL A 131 0.55 -22.57 -17.91
N ASP A 132 0.31 -23.47 -16.97
CA ASP A 132 1.07 -24.72 -16.82
C ASP A 132 0.38 -25.92 -17.49
N PRO A 133 0.89 -26.43 -18.63
CA PRO A 133 0.25 -27.53 -19.35
C PRO A 133 0.17 -28.82 -18.52
N LYS A 134 1.15 -29.06 -17.64
CA LYS A 134 1.17 -30.22 -16.74
C LYS A 134 0.06 -30.17 -15.69
N LYS A 135 -0.24 -28.98 -15.14
CA LYS A 135 -1.33 -28.80 -14.17
C LYS A 135 -2.68 -28.99 -14.85
N MET A 136 -2.79 -28.50 -16.08
CA MET A 136 -3.99 -28.68 -16.91
C MET A 136 -4.23 -30.16 -17.24
N GLU A 137 -3.19 -30.93 -17.52
CA GLU A 137 -3.28 -32.38 -17.74
C GLU A 137 -3.77 -33.13 -16.50
N GLN A 138 -3.22 -32.81 -15.32
CA GLN A 138 -3.67 -33.41 -14.07
C GLN A 138 -5.12 -33.06 -13.73
N TRP A 139 -5.52 -31.82 -14.01
CA TRP A 139 -6.91 -31.39 -13.86
C TRP A 139 -7.84 -32.13 -14.83
N ASN A 140 -7.45 -32.29 -16.09
CA ASN A 140 -8.21 -33.07 -17.06
C ASN A 140 -8.32 -34.54 -16.63
N ASN A 141 -7.24 -35.13 -16.12
CA ASN A 141 -7.23 -36.49 -15.57
C ASN A 141 -8.08 -36.63 -14.31
N PHE A 142 -8.23 -35.57 -13.51
CA PHE A 142 -9.14 -35.55 -12.38
C PHE A 142 -10.60 -35.47 -12.84
N MET A 143 -10.89 -34.58 -13.80
CA MET A 143 -12.23 -34.40 -14.35
C MET A 143 -12.74 -35.63 -15.13
N ALA A 144 -11.83 -36.42 -15.71
CA ALA A 144 -12.15 -37.66 -16.41
C ALA A 144 -12.49 -38.85 -15.49
N LYS A 145 -12.30 -38.72 -14.17
CA LYS A 145 -12.63 -39.79 -13.20
C LYS A 145 -14.07 -39.70 -12.73
N ASP A 146 -14.61 -40.83 -12.27
CA ASP A 146 -15.95 -40.91 -11.70
C ASP A 146 -16.06 -40.14 -10.37
N GLU A 147 -17.27 -39.64 -10.05
CA GLU A 147 -17.54 -38.81 -8.86
C GLU A 147 -17.10 -39.48 -7.54
N VAL A 148 -17.26 -40.81 -7.45
CA VAL A 148 -16.84 -41.60 -6.28
C VAL A 148 -15.31 -41.58 -6.13
N GLU A 149 -14.57 -41.60 -7.23
CA GLU A 149 -13.10 -41.55 -7.22
C GLU A 149 -12.59 -40.13 -6.96
N GLN A 150 -13.23 -39.12 -7.55
CA GLN A 150 -12.95 -37.71 -7.27
C GLN A 150 -13.11 -37.43 -5.77
N ASN A 151 -14.22 -37.89 -5.18
CA ASN A 151 -14.48 -37.73 -3.75
C ASN A 151 -13.47 -38.48 -2.87
N LYS A 152 -12.99 -39.66 -3.28
CA LYS A 152 -11.90 -40.36 -2.59
C LYS A 152 -10.59 -39.56 -2.62
N ILE A 153 -10.26 -38.95 -3.76
CA ILE A 153 -9.05 -38.11 -3.90
C ILE A 153 -9.16 -36.87 -3.00
N ILE A 154 -10.29 -36.17 -3.04
CA ILE A 154 -10.54 -34.99 -2.20
C ILE A 154 -10.52 -35.37 -0.71
N ALA A 155 -11.13 -36.49 -0.33
CA ALA A 155 -11.13 -36.98 1.05
C ALA A 155 -9.73 -37.34 1.55
N LYS A 156 -8.90 -37.99 0.71
CA LYS A 156 -7.49 -38.28 1.03
C LYS A 156 -6.69 -37.00 1.26
N LEU A 157 -6.87 -35.98 0.41
CA LEU A 157 -6.21 -34.68 0.56
C LEU A 157 -6.67 -33.95 1.84
N ARG A 158 -7.97 -34.00 2.16
CA ARG A 158 -8.52 -33.43 3.40
C ARG A 158 -8.04 -34.15 4.66
N ALA A 159 -7.99 -35.48 4.64
CA ALA A 159 -7.51 -36.29 5.76
C ALA A 159 -6.02 -36.06 6.01
N ARG A 160 -5.23 -35.92 4.95
CA ARG A 160 -3.80 -35.58 5.05
C ARG A 160 -3.59 -34.20 5.69
N LYS A 161 -4.42 -33.21 5.34
CA LYS A 161 -4.41 -31.86 5.93
C LYS A 161 -4.72 -31.84 7.43
N GLN A 162 -5.45 -32.83 7.94
CA GLN A 162 -5.82 -32.91 9.36
C GLN A 162 -4.78 -33.65 10.22
N ASN A 163 -4.01 -34.58 9.64
CA ASN A 163 -3.05 -35.40 10.39
C ASN A 163 -1.65 -34.78 10.49
N THR A 164 -1.29 -33.86 9.60
CA THR A 164 -0.06 -33.09 9.70
C THR A 164 -0.45 -31.68 10.10
N GLY A 165 -0.29 -31.33 11.39
CA GLY A 165 -0.41 -29.95 11.89
C GLY A 165 0.69 -29.01 11.37
N ILE A 166 1.17 -29.26 10.15
CA ILE A 166 2.22 -28.54 9.45
C ILE A 166 1.50 -27.45 8.65
N PRO A 167 1.83 -26.15 8.83
CA PRO A 167 1.35 -25.09 7.98
C PRO A 167 1.75 -25.34 6.53
N PHE A 168 1.03 -24.74 5.61
CA PHE A 168 1.26 -24.90 4.17
C PHE A 168 2.70 -24.48 3.81
N GLY A 169 3.59 -25.42 3.51
CA GLY A 169 4.94 -25.04 3.04
C GLY A 169 6.04 -26.08 3.11
N GLU A 170 5.94 -27.13 3.93
CA GLU A 170 7.11 -28.01 4.14
C GLU A 170 6.72 -29.48 4.25
N LEU A 171 6.50 -30.14 3.11
CA LEU A 171 6.53 -31.60 3.06
C LEU A 171 6.90 -32.08 1.66
N GLU A 172 8.18 -32.43 1.48
CA GLU A 172 8.61 -33.24 0.34
C GLU A 172 7.98 -34.63 0.45
N ILE A 173 7.22 -35.01 -0.55
CA ILE A 173 6.61 -36.33 -0.67
C ILE A 173 6.98 -36.85 -2.05
N GLY A 174 7.53 -38.06 -2.07
CA GLY A 174 8.00 -38.74 -3.28
C GLY A 174 7.03 -38.73 -4.46
N GLU A 175 7.67 -38.52 -5.61
CA GLU A 175 7.34 -38.83 -7.01
C GLU A 175 5.99 -38.50 -7.66
N ASP A 176 4.84 -38.32 -6.98
CA ASP A 176 3.56 -38.22 -7.74
C ASP A 176 2.66 -37.00 -7.46
N PHE A 177 3.08 -35.99 -6.70
CA PHE A 177 2.31 -34.74 -6.60
C PHE A 177 3.15 -33.57 -6.11
N VAL A 178 3.53 -32.65 -7.00
CA VAL A 178 4.31 -31.46 -6.63
C VAL A 178 3.37 -30.27 -6.44
N ILE A 179 3.21 -29.84 -5.18
CA ILE A 179 2.67 -28.51 -4.86
C ILE A 179 3.87 -27.59 -4.66
N TYR A 180 4.11 -26.69 -5.61
CA TYR A 180 4.95 -25.52 -5.33
C TYR A 180 4.07 -24.44 -4.70
N SER A 181 4.32 -24.16 -3.43
CA SER A 181 3.87 -22.95 -2.75
C SER A 181 4.84 -21.80 -3.07
N ASN A 182 4.28 -20.63 -3.39
CA ASN A 182 4.93 -19.38 -3.03
C ASN A 182 4.77 -19.19 -1.51
N VAL A 183 5.91 -18.99 -0.87
CA VAL A 183 6.18 -18.71 0.55
C VAL A 183 5.04 -17.95 1.26
N GLU A 184 4.47 -18.56 2.30
CA GLU A 184 3.88 -17.84 3.43
C GLU A 184 5.02 -17.50 4.42
N PRO A 185 5.23 -16.25 4.82
CA PRO A 185 6.15 -15.93 5.90
C PRO A 185 5.51 -16.34 7.23
N THR A 186 6.09 -17.34 7.89
CA THR A 186 5.90 -17.58 9.32
C THR A 186 6.30 -16.33 10.08
N LEU A 187 5.32 -15.63 10.65
CA LEU A 187 5.56 -14.50 11.55
C LEU A 187 5.97 -15.03 12.92
N ASP A 188 7.26 -15.30 13.09
CA ASP A 188 7.89 -15.14 14.40
C ASP A 188 7.99 -13.64 14.68
N THR A 189 7.18 -13.17 15.62
CA THR A 189 7.06 -11.75 15.98
C THR A 189 8.25 -11.19 16.76
N SER A 190 9.37 -11.92 16.85
CA SER A 190 10.60 -11.43 17.49
C SER A 190 11.52 -10.64 16.56
N ASP A 191 11.45 -10.86 15.24
CA ASP A 191 12.52 -10.44 14.33
C ASP A 191 12.13 -9.28 13.38
N LEU A 192 10.91 -8.72 13.51
CA LEU A 192 10.39 -7.64 12.66
C LEU A 192 10.75 -6.22 13.12
N ALA A 193 11.76 -6.03 13.95
CA ALA A 193 12.18 -4.69 14.34
C ALA A 193 12.76 -3.88 13.16
N ASP A 194 13.25 -4.54 12.10
CA ASP A 194 14.03 -3.90 11.03
C ASP A 194 13.41 -3.98 9.61
N VAL A 195 12.14 -4.39 9.45
CA VAL A 195 11.49 -4.43 8.12
C VAL A 195 10.75 -3.12 7.82
N ASP A 196 11.07 -2.51 6.68
CA ASP A 196 10.47 -1.29 6.15
C ASP A 196 8.93 -1.26 6.34
N PRO A 197 8.35 -0.23 7.01
CA PRO A 197 6.92 -0.17 7.34
C PRO A 197 5.96 -0.23 6.15
N LYS A 198 6.46 -0.02 4.93
CA LYS A 198 5.66 -0.03 3.70
C LYS A 198 5.37 -1.45 3.19
N LEU A 199 6.27 -2.41 3.40
CA LEU A 199 6.13 -3.78 2.88
C LEU A 199 5.18 -4.63 3.73
N SER A 200 5.13 -4.38 5.05
CA SER A 200 4.22 -5.03 6.01
C SER A 200 2.73 -4.81 5.70
N ASN A 201 2.38 -3.70 5.04
CA ASN A 201 0.99 -3.42 4.66
C ASN A 201 0.50 -4.21 3.43
N SER A 202 1.39 -4.78 2.62
CA SER A 202 1.01 -5.49 1.38
C SER A 202 0.45 -6.90 1.66
N PHE A 203 0.91 -7.55 2.73
CA PHE A 203 0.50 -8.91 3.10
C PHE A 203 -0.72 -8.96 4.02
N ARG A 204 -1.18 -7.81 4.52
CA ARG A 204 -2.37 -7.72 5.37
C ARG A 204 -3.59 -7.48 4.50
N ASN A 205 -4.50 -8.46 4.47
CA ASN A 205 -5.75 -8.33 3.73
C ASN A 205 -6.47 -7.02 4.12
N PRO A 206 -6.65 -6.09 3.15
CA PRO A 206 -7.13 -4.74 3.42
C PRO A 206 -8.54 -4.72 4.02
N ALA A 207 -9.31 -5.79 3.84
CA ALA A 207 -10.61 -5.93 4.47
C ALA A 207 -10.50 -5.82 6.00
N PHE A 208 -9.54 -6.48 6.65
CA PHE A 208 -9.45 -6.53 8.12
C PHE A 208 -8.74 -5.33 8.76
N LYS A 209 -8.38 -4.33 7.95
CA LYS A 209 -7.86 -3.06 8.43
C LYS A 209 -8.95 -2.30 9.19
N GLY A 210 -8.56 -1.64 10.28
CA GLY A 210 -9.51 -0.94 11.15
C GLY A 210 -10.39 0.09 10.43
N SER A 211 -9.88 0.76 9.39
CA SER A 211 -10.68 1.69 8.57
C SER A 211 -11.80 0.95 7.82
N ALA A 212 -11.47 -0.13 7.12
CA ALA A 212 -12.43 -0.94 6.36
C ALA A 212 -13.44 -1.65 7.27
N CYS A 213 -13.02 -2.10 8.46
CA CYS A 213 -13.93 -2.64 9.47
C CYS A 213 -14.88 -1.57 10.03
N PHE A 214 -14.37 -0.37 10.30
CA PHE A 214 -15.22 0.74 10.73
C PHE A 214 -16.21 1.15 9.65
N ASP A 215 -15.80 1.14 8.39
CA ASP A 215 -16.68 1.49 7.27
C ASP A 215 -17.87 0.55 7.10
N ARG A 216 -17.75 -0.71 7.54
CA ARG A 216 -18.86 -1.68 7.56
C ARG A 216 -19.89 -1.43 8.66
N ILE A 217 -19.54 -0.68 9.70
CA ILE A 217 -20.46 -0.37 10.79
C ILE A 217 -21.64 0.49 10.25
N ASN A 218 -22.85 0.18 10.71
CA ASN A 218 -24.04 0.95 10.39
C ASN A 218 -23.90 2.44 10.74
N GLY A 219 -24.43 3.31 9.89
CA GLY A 219 -24.32 4.77 10.08
C GLY A 219 -24.86 5.28 11.42
N LYS A 220 -25.93 4.66 11.96
CA LYS A 220 -26.46 4.98 13.30
C LYS A 220 -25.47 4.69 14.41
N LEU A 221 -24.75 3.57 14.32
CA LEU A 221 -23.75 3.14 15.29
C LEU A 221 -22.49 4.01 15.19
N LYS A 222 -22.04 4.33 13.97
CA LYS A 222 -20.95 5.30 13.74
C LYS A 222 -21.25 6.65 14.40
N LYS A 223 -22.45 7.20 14.21
CA LYS A 223 -22.87 8.45 14.85
C LYS A 223 -22.84 8.37 16.38
N ALA A 224 -23.16 7.21 16.96
CA ALA A 224 -23.05 7.01 18.41
C ALA A 224 -21.58 6.96 18.88
N LEU A 225 -20.69 6.38 18.07
CA LEU A 225 -19.25 6.33 18.29
C LEU A 225 -18.51 7.64 17.95
N SER A 226 -19.20 8.67 17.45
CA SER A 226 -18.62 10.00 17.19
C SER A 226 -18.98 11.03 18.28
N LYS A 227 -19.67 10.62 19.36
CA LYS A 227 -20.01 11.50 20.47
C LYS A 227 -18.77 11.83 21.33
N SER A 228 -18.76 12.99 21.99
CA SER A 228 -17.58 13.45 22.76
C SER A 228 -17.26 12.63 24.02
N LYS A 229 -18.26 11.96 24.60
CA LYS A 229 -18.12 11.15 25.82
C LYS A 229 -18.55 9.72 25.54
N ILE A 230 -17.60 8.89 25.10
CA ILE A 230 -17.84 7.47 24.85
C ILE A 230 -17.04 6.67 25.88
N PRO A 231 -17.62 5.63 26.49
CA PRO A 231 -16.91 4.78 27.43
C PRO A 231 -15.95 3.85 26.68
N ILE A 232 -14.77 4.37 26.34
CA ILE A 232 -13.74 3.65 25.58
C ILE A 232 -13.30 2.37 26.30
N ASP A 233 -13.13 2.43 27.62
CA ASP A 233 -12.71 1.27 28.43
C ASP A 233 -13.72 0.12 28.34
N PHE A 234 -15.02 0.44 28.36
CA PHE A 234 -16.08 -0.55 28.15
C PHE A 234 -16.00 -1.15 26.75
N ILE A 235 -15.79 -0.30 25.73
CA ILE A 235 -15.69 -0.75 24.34
C ILE A 235 -14.50 -1.70 24.18
N ASP A 236 -13.32 -1.30 24.64
CA ASP A 236 -12.09 -2.05 24.42
C ASP A 236 -12.08 -3.37 25.22
N SER A 237 -12.55 -3.34 26.48
CA SER A 237 -12.69 -4.56 27.29
C SER A 237 -13.71 -5.55 26.71
N THR A 238 -14.84 -5.07 26.21
CA THR A 238 -15.87 -5.92 25.57
C THR A 238 -15.39 -6.47 24.23
N ASP A 239 -14.71 -5.63 23.44
CA ASP A 239 -14.12 -6.01 22.16
C ASP A 239 -13.06 -7.12 22.31
N ASN A 240 -12.19 -7.00 23.32
CA ASN A 240 -11.20 -8.03 23.64
C ASN A 240 -11.85 -9.34 24.13
N LYS A 241 -12.91 -9.26 24.96
CA LYS A 241 -13.66 -10.45 25.38
C LYS A 241 -14.27 -11.18 24.18
N ILE A 242 -14.90 -10.45 23.26
CA ILE A 242 -15.49 -11.03 22.05
C ILE A 242 -14.40 -11.69 21.20
N ARG A 243 -13.28 -11.00 20.95
CA ARG A 243 -12.15 -11.59 20.21
C ARG A 243 -11.70 -12.91 20.80
N HIS A 244 -11.44 -12.93 22.11
CA HIS A 244 -10.98 -14.13 22.79
C HIS A 244 -11.96 -15.30 22.65
N VAL A 245 -13.25 -15.06 22.89
CA VAL A 245 -14.29 -16.10 22.77
C VAL A 245 -14.36 -16.70 21.36
N PHE A 246 -14.31 -15.86 20.32
CA PHE A 246 -14.46 -16.33 18.93
C PHE A 246 -13.15 -16.81 18.28
N GLU A 247 -12.00 -16.45 18.86
CA GLU A 247 -10.69 -17.06 18.55
C GLU A 247 -10.61 -18.48 19.10
N ASP A 248 -11.08 -18.70 20.32
CA ASP A 248 -11.11 -20.02 20.97
C ASP A 248 -12.16 -20.94 20.32
N ASP A 249 -13.39 -20.46 20.17
CA ASP A 249 -14.47 -21.18 19.50
C ASP A 249 -15.25 -20.29 18.53
N LYS A 250 -15.00 -20.53 17.24
CA LYS A 250 -15.66 -19.81 16.15
C LYS A 250 -17.19 -19.99 16.09
N ASN A 251 -17.73 -21.06 16.69
CA ASN A 251 -19.15 -21.37 16.72
C ASN A 251 -19.82 -20.96 18.04
N ALA A 252 -19.08 -20.33 18.95
CA ALA A 252 -19.62 -19.87 20.21
C ALA A 252 -20.76 -18.86 20.01
N VAL A 253 -21.65 -18.80 21.00
CA VAL A 253 -22.68 -17.76 21.12
C VAL A 253 -22.41 -17.02 22.41
N TRP A 254 -22.15 -15.72 22.30
CA TRP A 254 -21.90 -14.86 23.46
C TRP A 254 -23.19 -14.15 23.85
N ILE A 255 -23.60 -14.28 25.11
CA ILE A 255 -24.84 -13.70 25.64
C ILE A 255 -24.50 -12.90 26.90
N GLU A 256 -24.90 -11.63 26.93
CA GLU A 256 -24.71 -10.78 28.10
C GLU A 256 -25.97 -9.95 28.41
N ASN A 257 -26.29 -9.80 29.69
CA ASN A 257 -27.36 -8.93 30.16
C ASN A 257 -26.88 -7.48 30.24
N ILE A 258 -27.38 -6.63 29.34
CA ILE A 258 -27.01 -5.22 29.29
C ILE A 258 -28.27 -4.40 29.42
N GLN A 259 -28.52 -3.85 30.61
CA GLN A 259 -29.73 -3.09 30.93
C GLN A 259 -29.83 -1.74 30.20
N SER A 260 -28.68 -1.09 29.96
CA SER A 260 -28.65 0.22 29.31
C SER A 260 -28.72 0.11 27.78
N SER A 261 -29.67 0.81 27.17
CA SER A 261 -29.82 0.88 25.71
C SER A 261 -28.61 1.45 25.00
N GLN A 262 -27.87 2.36 25.65
CA GLN A 262 -26.66 2.96 25.10
C GLN A 262 -25.52 1.96 25.03
N TYR A 263 -25.32 1.17 26.09
CA TYR A 263 -24.29 0.13 26.12
C TYR A 263 -24.59 -0.99 25.12
N ARG A 264 -25.87 -1.40 24.99
CA ARG A 264 -26.29 -2.31 23.93
C ARG A 264 -25.90 -1.77 22.55
N LEU A 265 -26.13 -0.49 22.30
CA LEU A 265 -25.75 0.15 21.03
C LEU A 265 -24.24 0.05 20.76
N TYR A 266 -23.39 0.23 21.76
CA TYR A 266 -21.94 0.05 21.61
C TYR A 266 -21.57 -1.40 21.32
N VAL A 267 -22.19 -2.37 21.99
CA VAL A 267 -21.97 -3.80 21.72
C VAL A 267 -22.37 -4.17 20.30
N HIS A 268 -23.48 -3.64 19.79
CA HIS A 268 -23.85 -3.77 18.37
C HIS A 268 -22.76 -3.23 17.44
N ALA A 269 -22.14 -2.11 17.79
CA ALA A 269 -21.07 -1.54 16.98
C ALA A 269 -19.79 -2.39 17.02
N ILE A 270 -19.43 -2.91 18.19
CA ILE A 270 -18.29 -3.83 18.38
C ILE A 270 -18.49 -5.11 17.57
N ALA A 271 -19.68 -5.72 17.65
CA ALA A 271 -19.99 -6.93 16.90
C ALA A 271 -19.85 -6.71 15.38
N GLN A 272 -20.41 -5.61 14.86
CA GLN A 272 -20.31 -5.28 13.44
C GLN A 272 -18.86 -5.02 12.99
N TYR A 273 -18.09 -4.34 13.83
CA TYR A 273 -16.67 -4.12 13.57
C TYR A 273 -15.89 -5.43 13.44
N ASN A 274 -16.23 -6.42 14.28
CA ASN A 274 -15.68 -7.78 14.24
C ASN A 274 -16.31 -8.69 13.19
N SER A 275 -17.21 -8.18 12.34
CA SER A 275 -17.95 -8.98 11.34
C SER A 275 -18.86 -10.07 11.93
N LEU A 276 -19.36 -9.86 13.14
CA LEU A 276 -20.29 -10.75 13.84
C LEU A 276 -21.73 -10.22 13.76
N GLN A 277 -22.71 -11.12 13.92
CA GLN A 277 -24.12 -10.75 14.05
C GLN A 277 -24.45 -10.50 15.51
N CYS A 278 -25.26 -9.48 15.78
CA CYS A 278 -25.69 -9.08 17.11
C CYS A 278 -27.21 -8.91 17.12
N ASN A 279 -27.87 -9.59 18.06
CA ASN A 279 -29.30 -9.51 18.30
C ASN A 279 -29.56 -9.04 19.72
N THR A 280 -30.68 -8.35 19.94
CA THR A 280 -31.15 -8.03 21.30
C THR A 280 -32.39 -8.85 21.57
N ILE A 281 -32.37 -9.64 22.63
CA ILE A 281 -33.47 -10.51 23.05
C ILE A 281 -34.04 -9.96 24.35
N GLU A 282 -35.36 -10.01 24.50
CA GLU A 282 -36.04 -9.63 25.74
C GLU A 282 -36.47 -10.92 26.45
N GLU A 283 -35.89 -11.18 27.63
CA GLU A 283 -36.18 -12.35 28.46
C GLU A 283 -36.45 -11.89 29.90
N ASN A 284 -37.65 -12.15 30.41
CA ASN A 284 -38.05 -11.83 31.80
C ASN A 284 -37.76 -10.38 32.20
N ASP A 285 -38.24 -9.41 31.41
CA ASP A 285 -37.99 -7.95 31.53
C ASP A 285 -36.52 -7.50 31.38
N ASN A 286 -35.57 -8.42 31.24
CA ASN A 286 -34.18 -8.13 30.95
C ASN A 286 -33.92 -8.10 29.44
N LYS A 287 -33.09 -7.16 29.00
CA LYS A 287 -32.66 -7.09 27.60
C LYS A 287 -31.25 -7.67 27.47
N LEU A 288 -31.19 -8.87 26.92
CA LEU A 288 -29.97 -9.59 26.62
C LEU A 288 -29.45 -9.22 25.24
N VAL A 289 -28.13 -9.29 25.07
CA VAL A 289 -27.48 -9.17 23.76
C VAL A 289 -26.86 -10.50 23.42
N GLU A 290 -27.24 -11.05 22.27
CA GLU A 290 -26.69 -12.29 21.71
C GLU A 290 -25.79 -11.94 20.53
N ILE A 291 -24.54 -12.39 20.56
CA ILE A 291 -23.58 -12.27 19.47
C ILE A 291 -23.22 -13.66 18.97
N ARG A 292 -23.26 -13.84 17.64
CA ARG A 292 -22.91 -15.09 16.98
C ARG A 292 -22.12 -14.84 15.69
N ASN A 293 -21.26 -15.79 15.36
CA ASN A 293 -20.60 -15.81 14.06
C ASN A 293 -21.47 -16.56 13.05
N THR A 294 -21.69 -15.96 11.88
CA THR A 294 -22.41 -16.63 10.76
C THR A 294 -21.48 -17.14 9.68
N LYS A 295 -20.18 -16.85 9.79
CA LYS A 295 -19.15 -17.26 8.84
C LYS A 295 -18.52 -18.58 9.28
N PRO A 296 -17.98 -19.38 8.34
CA PRO A 296 -17.34 -20.68 8.66
C PRO A 296 -15.99 -20.54 9.42
N PHE A 297 -15.45 -19.32 9.47
CA PHE A 297 -14.23 -18.96 10.19
C PHE A 297 -14.42 -17.59 10.85
N TYR A 298 -13.61 -17.31 11.87
CA TYR A 298 -13.50 -16.00 12.49
C TYR A 298 -12.11 -15.43 12.18
N ILE A 299 -12.07 -14.16 11.75
CA ILE A 299 -10.82 -13.42 11.57
C ILE A 299 -11.01 -12.06 12.26
N PRO A 300 -10.30 -11.78 13.35
CA PRO A 300 -10.43 -10.52 14.07
C PRO A 300 -9.85 -9.36 13.23
N PRO A 301 -10.40 -8.14 13.34
CA PRO A 301 -9.76 -6.94 12.79
C PRO A 301 -8.37 -6.71 13.41
N TYR A 302 -7.44 -6.14 12.64
CA TYR A 302 -6.05 -5.92 13.09
C TYR A 302 -5.90 -4.93 14.25
N THR A 303 -6.90 -4.10 14.48
CA THR A 303 -6.95 -3.12 15.57
C THR A 303 -8.24 -3.30 16.33
N THR A 304 -8.25 -3.05 17.64
CA THR A 304 -9.50 -2.97 18.41
C THR A 304 -10.30 -1.72 18.01
N LEU A 305 -11.62 -1.76 18.22
CA LEU A 305 -12.48 -0.62 17.95
C LEU A 305 -12.13 0.57 18.84
N GLY A 306 -11.82 0.32 20.12
CA GLY A 306 -11.39 1.34 21.07
C GLY A 306 -10.13 2.08 20.59
N SER A 307 -9.06 1.33 20.29
CA SER A 307 -7.81 1.90 19.77
C SER A 307 -8.00 2.63 18.44
N PHE A 308 -8.85 2.12 17.55
CA PHE A 308 -9.16 2.78 16.28
C PHE A 308 -9.83 4.14 16.48
N ILE A 309 -10.81 4.25 17.38
CA ILE A 309 -11.51 5.50 17.67
C ILE A 309 -10.56 6.54 18.28
N ILE A 310 -9.71 6.13 19.23
CA ILE A 310 -8.70 7.02 19.83
C ILE A 310 -7.79 7.59 18.73
N ASN A 311 -7.27 6.73 17.86
CA ASN A 311 -6.34 7.14 16.80
C ASN A 311 -7.00 8.04 15.75
N ARG A 312 -8.29 7.82 15.45
CA ARG A 312 -9.07 8.69 14.58
C ARG A 312 -9.19 10.10 15.17
N ASN A 313 -9.62 10.20 16.43
CA ASN A 313 -9.79 11.50 17.09
C ASN A 313 -8.47 12.28 17.19
N LYS A 314 -7.33 11.59 17.39
CA LYS A 314 -5.99 12.23 17.37
C LYS A 314 -5.65 12.83 16.01
N ARG A 315 -5.96 12.14 14.90
CA ARG A 315 -5.69 12.65 13.54
C ARG A 315 -6.54 13.88 13.21
N ASP A 316 -7.82 13.87 13.59
CA ASP A 316 -8.72 14.99 13.36
C ASP A 316 -8.24 16.25 14.10
N VAL A 317 -7.70 16.09 15.33
CA VAL A 317 -7.10 17.20 16.09
C VAL A 317 -5.83 17.73 15.43
N CYS A 318 -4.97 16.87 14.89
CA CYS A 318 -3.75 17.30 14.18
C CYS A 318 -4.06 18.05 12.88
N GLN A 319 -5.09 17.64 12.13
CA GLN A 319 -5.50 18.29 10.87
C GLN A 319 -6.22 19.63 11.08
N SER A 320 -6.88 19.83 12.22
CA SER A 320 -7.50 21.12 12.57
C SER A 320 -6.52 22.22 13.03
N ARG A 321 -5.25 21.87 13.25
CA ARG A 321 -4.20 22.78 13.77
C ARG A 321 -3.15 23.17 12.72
N SER A 322 -3.26 22.64 11.51
CA SER A 322 -2.44 22.96 10.33
C SER A 322 -3.20 23.86 9.38
#